data_AF-T0YLN2-F1
#
_entry.id   AF-T0YLN2-F1
#
_cell.length_a   1.000
_cell.length_b   1.000
_cell.length_c   1.000
_cell.angle_alpha   90.00
_cell.angle_beta   90.00
_cell.angle_gamma   90.00
#
_symmetry.space_group_name_H-M   'P 1'
#
loop_
_entity.id
_entity.type
_entity.pdbx_description
1 polymer ?
#
loop_
_entity_poly.entity_id
_entity_poly.type
_entity_poly.pdbx_seq_one_letter_code
_entity_poly.pdbx_strand_id
1 'polypeptide(L)'
;MGMASRLLIRSLSEVKTQKPFSELSPEEAKRMEKSLDVMLAHYGDPGALAQEVLSRNGPSKLSFLEVFRILERLSRMEGEGSQLDKVGELASLFSRLSPLSARFVARFVMGKLRLGAGDSTIIEALAVSGGGRNAKTIVEKAYNICSDLGLVGTKIKQGGLESLSSLTPSPGFPIRVALCERLSSGEEIIAKIGRCAIESK
;
A
#
# COMPACT_ATOMS: atom_id res chain seq x y z
N MET A 1 4.88 3.36 -2.17
CA MET A 1 5.22 4.76 -1.87
C MET A 1 5.81 4.81 -0.46
N GLY A 2 7.10 5.15 -0.34
CA GLY A 2 7.76 5.33 0.96
C GLY A 2 8.35 6.74 1.00
N MET A 3 7.57 7.70 1.48
CA MET A 3 8.03 9.09 1.60
C MET A 3 8.91 9.27 2.84
N ALA A 4 9.86 10.18 2.75
CA ALA A 4 10.67 10.58 3.89
C ALA A 4 9.79 11.30 4.94
N SER A 5 10.03 11.02 6.22
CA SER A 5 9.26 11.62 7.33
C SER A 5 9.21 13.15 7.27
N ARG A 6 10.29 13.80 6.82
CA ARG A 6 10.33 15.25 6.68
C ARG A 6 9.27 15.79 5.72
N LEU A 7 8.96 15.08 4.62
CA LEU A 7 7.92 15.53 3.69
C LEU A 7 6.54 15.54 4.34
N LEU A 8 6.23 14.48 5.11
CA LEU A 8 4.99 14.44 5.88
C LEU A 8 4.91 15.59 6.89
N ILE A 9 5.99 15.84 7.63
CA ILE A 9 6.05 16.94 8.61
C ILE A 9 5.86 18.30 7.94
N ARG A 10 6.47 18.53 6.78
CA ARG A 10 6.29 19.76 6.00
C ARG A 10 4.87 19.91 5.50
N SER A 11 4.25 18.85 4.97
CA SER A 11 2.85 18.90 4.52
C SER A 11 1.88 19.19 5.68
N LEU A 12 2.09 18.57 6.84
CA LEU A 12 1.30 18.87 8.04
C LEU A 12 1.55 20.29 8.57
N SER A 13 2.76 20.82 8.36
CA SER A 13 3.08 22.22 8.67
C SER A 13 2.21 23.16 7.82
N GLU A 14 2.13 22.93 6.50
CA GLU A 14 1.29 23.74 5.59
C GLU A 14 -0.18 23.71 5.98
N VAL A 15 -0.71 22.54 6.36
CA VAL A 15 -2.10 22.41 6.82
C VAL A 15 -2.34 23.25 8.09
N LYS A 16 -1.37 23.27 9.01
CA LYS A 16 -1.48 23.99 10.28
C LYS A 16 -1.29 25.50 10.12
N THR A 17 -0.40 25.93 9.22
CA THR A 17 -0.12 27.36 8.95
C THR A 17 -1.05 27.96 7.92
N GLN A 18 -1.76 27.14 7.14
CA GLN A 18 -2.53 27.54 5.95
C GLN A 18 -1.69 28.33 4.93
N LYS A 19 -0.38 28.04 4.88
CA LYS A 19 0.59 28.68 3.98
C LYS A 19 1.47 27.61 3.34
N PRO A 20 1.84 27.76 2.06
CA PRO A 20 2.85 26.91 1.44
C PRO A 20 4.15 26.92 2.23
N PHE A 21 4.82 25.78 2.31
CA PHE A 21 6.04 25.63 3.10
C PHE A 21 7.18 26.49 2.55
N SER A 22 7.20 26.70 1.23
CA SER A 22 8.12 27.60 0.52
C SER A 22 7.96 29.07 0.91
N GLU A 23 6.82 29.48 1.46
CA GLU A 23 6.53 30.85 1.85
C GLU A 23 6.75 31.12 3.35
N LEU A 24 7.09 30.09 4.13
CA LEU A 24 7.42 30.25 5.54
C LEU A 24 8.80 30.87 5.71
N SER A 25 8.94 31.80 6.66
CA SER A 25 10.27 32.29 7.03
C SER A 25 11.13 31.13 7.60
N PRO A 26 12.46 31.16 7.46
CA PRO A 26 13.33 30.07 7.93
C PRO A 26 13.14 29.74 9.42
N GLU A 27 12.88 30.76 10.25
CA GLU A 27 12.64 30.59 11.68
C GLU A 27 11.29 29.90 11.96
N GLU A 28 10.23 30.29 11.24
CA GLU A 28 8.90 29.69 11.38
C GLU A 28 8.88 28.25 10.91
N ALA A 29 9.50 27.96 9.76
CA ALA A 29 9.61 26.60 9.22
C ALA A 29 10.32 25.68 10.21
N LYS A 30 11.49 26.11 10.73
CA LYS A 30 12.26 25.35 11.72
C LYS A 30 11.49 25.15 13.03
N ARG A 31 10.77 26.16 13.50
CA ARG A 31 9.91 26.07 14.69
C ARG A 31 8.79 25.05 14.50
N MET A 32 8.13 25.06 13.35
CA MET A 32 7.02 24.16 13.05
C MET A 32 7.49 22.71 12.89
N GLU A 33 8.55 22.48 12.11
CA GLU A 33 9.17 21.16 11.96
C GLU A 33 9.54 20.58 13.34
N LYS A 34 10.25 21.36 14.17
CA LYS A 34 10.64 20.93 15.53
C LYS A 34 9.43 20.60 16.41
N SER A 35 8.37 21.43 16.36
CA SER A 35 7.15 21.17 17.13
C SER A 35 6.47 19.88 16.72
N LEU A 36 6.36 19.61 15.42
CA LEU A 36 5.72 18.41 14.89
C LEU A 36 6.59 17.16 15.10
N ASP A 37 7.92 17.29 15.06
CA ASP A 37 8.84 16.20 15.40
C ASP A 37 8.71 15.77 16.87
N VAL A 38 8.59 16.73 17.80
CA VAL A 38 8.32 16.44 19.22
C VAL A 38 6.99 15.71 19.38
N MET A 39 5.94 16.16 18.68
CA MET A 39 4.64 15.47 18.69
C MET A 39 4.75 14.06 18.09
N LEU A 40 5.47 13.90 16.97
CA LEU A 40 5.68 12.59 16.34
C LEU A 40 6.39 11.63 17.29
N ALA A 41 7.42 12.10 17.99
CA ALA A 41 8.14 11.31 18.99
C ALA A 41 7.24 10.90 20.16
N HIS A 42 6.39 11.82 20.63
CA HIS A 42 5.41 11.54 21.68
C HIS A 42 4.37 10.49 21.26
N TYR A 43 3.79 10.62 20.06
CA TYR A 43 2.78 9.67 19.57
C TYR A 43 3.35 8.33 19.08
N GLY A 44 4.60 8.32 18.58
CA GLY A 44 5.24 7.15 17.99
C GLY A 44 4.59 6.65 16.68
N ASP A 45 3.60 7.37 16.14
CA ASP A 45 2.84 6.99 14.95
C ASP A 45 2.52 8.21 14.07
N PRO A 46 2.91 8.22 12.79
CA PRO A 46 2.60 9.33 11.87
C PRO A 46 1.09 9.48 11.62
N GLY A 47 0.32 8.38 11.73
CA GLY A 47 -1.13 8.43 11.62
C GLY A 47 -1.78 9.21 12.75
N ALA A 48 -1.39 8.91 13.99
CA ALA A 48 -1.86 9.62 15.17
C ALA A 48 -1.51 11.11 15.11
N LEU A 49 -0.29 11.46 14.69
CA LEU A 49 0.10 12.85 14.47
C LEU A 49 -0.82 13.55 13.46
N ALA A 50 -1.03 12.95 12.28
CA ALA A 50 -1.86 13.56 11.24
C ALA A 50 -3.32 13.73 11.72
N GLN A 51 -3.87 12.74 12.41
CA GLN A 51 -5.21 12.82 12.99
C GLN A 51 -5.33 13.96 14.00
N GLU A 52 -4.30 14.17 14.85
CA GLU A 52 -4.28 15.25 15.83
C GLU A 52 -4.19 16.63 15.15
N VAL A 53 -3.26 16.79 14.20
CA VAL A 53 -3.08 18.06 13.47
C VAL A 53 -4.37 18.46 12.74
N LEU A 54 -5.10 17.47 12.23
CA LEU A 54 -6.35 17.66 11.50
C LEU A 54 -7.60 17.52 12.37
N SER A 55 -7.49 17.50 13.69
CA SER A 55 -8.62 17.23 14.62
C SER A 55 -9.84 18.12 14.42
N ARG A 56 -9.66 19.33 13.88
CA ARG A 56 -10.73 20.31 13.59
C ARG A 56 -11.32 20.20 12.18
N ASN A 57 -10.82 19.29 11.33
CA ASN A 57 -11.37 19.08 10.00
C ASN A 57 -12.76 18.44 10.07
N GLY A 58 -13.61 18.82 9.13
CA GLY A 58 -14.91 18.18 8.91
C GLY A 58 -14.81 16.82 8.20
N PRO A 59 -15.94 16.28 7.72
CA PRO A 59 -15.97 15.07 6.91
C PRO A 59 -15.08 15.15 5.66
N SER A 60 -14.62 14.00 5.18
CA SER A 60 -13.83 13.91 3.95
C SER A 60 -14.64 14.45 2.78
N LYS A 61 -14.01 15.33 1.98
CA LYS A 61 -14.59 15.87 0.74
C LYS A 61 -14.18 15.06 -0.49
N LEU A 62 -13.39 14.00 -0.31
CA LEU A 62 -12.85 13.16 -1.36
C LEU A 62 -13.39 11.74 -1.26
N SER A 63 -13.70 11.17 -2.42
CA SER A 63 -13.96 9.74 -2.63
C SER A 63 -12.67 8.92 -2.57
N PHE A 64 -12.81 7.61 -2.41
CA PHE A 64 -11.68 6.68 -2.45
C PHE A 64 -10.89 6.79 -3.78
N LEU A 65 -11.58 6.89 -4.91
CA LEU A 65 -10.94 6.95 -6.22
C LEU A 65 -10.12 8.23 -6.40
N GLU A 66 -10.61 9.36 -5.89
CA GLU A 66 -9.86 10.62 -5.92
C GLU A 66 -8.60 10.54 -5.06
N VAL A 67 -8.70 9.99 -3.84
CA VAL A 67 -7.53 9.76 -2.97
C VAL A 67 -6.52 8.85 -3.66
N PHE A 68 -6.98 7.74 -4.26
CA PHE A 68 -6.11 6.82 -5.01
C PHE A 68 -5.37 7.54 -6.14
N ARG A 69 -6.07 8.31 -6.97
CA ARG A 69 -5.46 9.06 -8.09
C ARG A 69 -4.46 10.11 -7.64
N ILE A 70 -4.71 10.79 -6.52
CA ILE A 70 -3.77 11.76 -5.94
C ILE A 70 -2.51 11.04 -5.45
N LEU A 71 -2.66 9.93 -4.73
CA LEU A 71 -1.52 9.13 -4.25
C LEU A 71 -0.73 8.51 -5.41
N GLU A 72 -1.41 8.05 -6.46
CA GLU A 72 -0.77 7.56 -7.68
C GLU A 72 0.06 8.67 -8.35
N ARG A 73 -0.52 9.87 -8.50
CA ARG A 73 0.20 11.03 -9.05
C ARG A 73 1.43 11.37 -8.21
N LEU A 74 1.27 11.47 -6.89
CA LEU A 74 2.37 11.68 -5.95
C LEU A 74 3.49 10.64 -6.10
N SER A 75 3.14 9.38 -6.39
CA SER A 75 4.12 8.31 -6.59
C SER A 75 4.93 8.44 -7.88
N ARG A 76 4.40 9.14 -8.90
CA ARG A 76 5.04 9.37 -10.20
C ARG A 76 5.83 10.68 -10.28
N MET A 77 5.69 11.57 -9.29
CA MET A 77 6.41 12.84 -9.27
C MET A 77 7.89 12.61 -8.99
N GLU A 78 8.76 13.08 -9.88
CA GLU A 78 10.22 12.91 -9.82
C GLU A 78 10.91 14.14 -10.43
N GLY A 79 12.24 14.24 -10.27
CA GLY A 79 13.02 15.37 -10.78
C GLY A 79 13.28 16.48 -9.76
N GLU A 80 13.95 17.53 -10.23
CA GLU A 80 14.25 18.73 -9.43
C GLU A 80 12.94 19.42 -9.01
N GLY A 81 12.89 19.96 -7.79
CA GLY A 81 11.69 20.60 -7.25
C GLY A 81 10.58 19.63 -6.78
N SER A 82 10.56 18.38 -7.23
CA SER A 82 9.50 17.40 -6.95
C SER A 82 9.22 17.16 -5.46
N GLN A 83 10.20 17.40 -4.59
CA GLN A 83 10.02 17.29 -3.13
C GLN A 83 9.05 18.35 -2.59
N LEU A 84 9.16 19.60 -3.04
CA LEU A 84 8.25 20.68 -2.61
C LEU A 84 6.87 20.51 -3.22
N ASP A 85 6.79 20.12 -4.50
CA ASP A 85 5.51 19.84 -5.15
C ASP A 85 4.77 18.70 -4.44
N LYS A 86 5.49 17.63 -4.04
CA LYS A 86 4.94 16.54 -3.23
C LYS A 86 4.43 17.04 -1.88
N VAL A 87 5.13 17.97 -1.24
CA VAL A 87 4.71 18.55 0.04
C VAL A 87 3.37 19.27 -0.13
N GLY A 88 3.24 20.12 -1.16
CA GLY A 88 2.03 20.89 -1.44
C GLY A 88 0.84 20.02 -1.85
N GLU A 89 1.04 19.05 -2.75
CA GLU A 89 -0.03 18.12 -3.17
C GLU A 89 -0.51 17.26 -2.00
N LEU A 90 0.41 16.82 -1.12
CA LEU A 90 0.05 16.06 0.09
C LEU A 90 -0.65 16.95 1.14
N ALA A 91 -0.26 18.20 1.30
CA ALA A 91 -0.96 19.15 2.17
C ALA A 91 -2.39 19.43 1.67
N SER A 92 -2.54 19.62 0.35
CA SER A 92 -3.84 19.77 -0.33
C SER A 92 -4.72 18.52 -0.20
N LEU A 93 -4.13 17.33 -0.20
CA LEU A 93 -4.85 16.09 0.13
C LEU A 93 -5.34 16.14 1.57
N PHE A 94 -4.45 16.38 2.54
CA PHE A 94 -4.79 16.39 3.96
C PHE A 94 -5.88 17.41 4.31
N SER A 95 -5.83 18.63 3.76
CA SER A 95 -6.85 19.66 4.04
C SER A 95 -8.29 19.26 3.64
N ARG A 96 -8.45 18.23 2.80
CA ARG A 96 -9.74 17.71 2.33
C ARG A 96 -10.15 16.39 2.98
N LEU A 97 -9.31 15.82 3.85
CA LEU A 97 -9.58 14.56 4.55
C LEU A 97 -10.18 14.82 5.94
N SER A 98 -11.00 13.87 6.39
CA SER A 98 -11.40 13.79 7.80
C SER A 98 -10.20 13.40 8.67
N PRO A 99 -10.25 13.67 9.99
CA PRO A 99 -9.15 13.30 10.91
C PRO A 99 -8.82 11.80 10.84
N LEU A 100 -9.84 10.94 10.77
CA LEU A 100 -9.64 9.50 10.69
C LEU A 100 -9.03 9.07 9.35
N SER A 101 -9.49 9.63 8.23
CA SER A 101 -8.90 9.32 6.92
C SER A 101 -7.44 9.77 6.83
N ALA A 102 -7.12 10.93 7.41
CA ALA A 102 -5.76 11.44 7.48
C ALA A 102 -4.81 10.50 8.24
N ARG A 103 -5.29 9.86 9.31
CA ARG A 103 -4.52 8.81 10.03
C ARG A 103 -4.02 7.72 9.08
N PHE A 104 -4.93 7.18 8.27
CA PHE A 104 -4.61 6.07 7.38
C PHE A 104 -3.79 6.50 6.18
N VAL A 105 -4.07 7.69 5.62
CA VAL A 105 -3.26 8.25 4.51
C VAL A 105 -1.83 8.54 4.97
N ALA A 106 -1.64 9.14 6.15
CA ALA A 106 -0.30 9.39 6.71
C ALA A 106 0.48 8.08 6.93
N ARG A 107 -0.19 7.04 7.46
CA ARG A 107 0.43 5.71 7.57
C ARG A 107 0.74 5.08 6.21
N PHE A 108 -0.13 5.27 5.21
CA PHE A 108 0.05 4.75 3.86
C PHE A 108 1.29 5.37 3.20
N VAL A 109 1.41 6.70 3.18
CA VAL A 109 2.54 7.40 2.52
C VAL A 109 3.87 7.13 3.23
N MET A 110 3.83 6.84 4.54
CA MET A 110 4.99 6.43 5.34
C MET A 110 5.32 4.93 5.25
N GLY A 111 4.48 4.11 4.59
CA GLY A 111 4.65 2.66 4.54
C GLY A 111 4.46 1.94 5.89
N LYS A 112 3.68 2.52 6.81
CA LYS A 112 3.51 2.08 8.21
C LYS A 112 2.06 1.75 8.58
N LEU A 113 1.29 1.18 7.65
CA LEU A 113 -0.12 0.81 7.90
C LEU A 113 -0.31 -0.22 9.03
N ARG A 114 0.61 -1.19 9.15
CA ARG A 114 0.63 -2.24 10.20
C ARG A 114 -0.72 -2.98 10.35
N LEU A 115 -1.37 -3.32 9.24
CA LEU A 115 -2.68 -3.99 9.25
C LEU A 115 -2.60 -5.51 9.53
N GLY A 116 -1.42 -6.12 9.41
CA GLY A 116 -1.27 -7.57 9.52
C GLY A 116 -1.95 -8.36 8.39
N ALA A 117 -2.38 -7.68 7.32
CA ALA A 117 -2.98 -8.29 6.14
C ALA A 117 -1.95 -8.39 5.01
N GLY A 118 -1.92 -9.56 4.35
CA GLY A 118 -1.10 -9.80 3.17
C GLY A 118 -1.91 -10.52 2.09
N ASP A 119 -1.22 -11.02 1.07
CA ASP A 119 -1.86 -11.63 -0.11
C ASP A 119 -2.83 -12.75 0.26
N SER A 120 -2.43 -13.66 1.16
CA SER A 120 -3.29 -14.77 1.60
C SER A 120 -4.59 -14.29 2.25
N THR A 121 -4.54 -13.19 3.01
CA THR A 121 -5.73 -12.56 3.61
C THR A 121 -6.68 -12.04 2.52
N ILE A 122 -6.14 -11.40 1.48
CA ILE A 122 -6.94 -10.87 0.37
C ILE A 122 -7.51 -12.00 -0.50
N ILE A 123 -6.72 -13.05 -0.77
CA ILE A 123 -7.18 -14.25 -1.48
C ILE A 123 -8.38 -14.87 -0.76
N GLU A 124 -8.31 -14.99 0.56
CA GLU A 124 -9.40 -15.52 1.36
C GLU A 124 -10.63 -14.60 1.34
N ALA A 125 -10.44 -13.29 1.43
CA ALA A 125 -11.54 -12.32 1.31
C ALA A 125 -12.23 -12.39 -0.06
N LEU A 126 -11.45 -12.51 -1.15
CA LEU A 126 -11.96 -12.67 -2.50
C LEU A 126 -12.72 -13.99 -2.68
N ALA A 127 -12.22 -15.09 -2.10
CA ALA A 127 -12.91 -16.38 -2.11
C ALA A 127 -14.27 -16.28 -1.40
N VAL A 128 -14.30 -15.70 -0.20
CA VAL A 128 -15.54 -15.47 0.56
C VAL A 128 -16.51 -14.58 -0.22
N SER A 129 -16.02 -13.51 -0.86
CA SER A 129 -16.84 -12.61 -1.66
C SER A 129 -17.38 -13.24 -2.96
N GLY A 130 -16.68 -14.23 -3.53
CA GLY A 130 -17.01 -14.80 -4.85
C GLY A 130 -17.78 -16.12 -4.81
N GLY A 131 -17.63 -16.92 -3.75
CA GLY A 131 -18.29 -18.24 -3.65
C GLY A 131 -18.03 -19.01 -2.35
N GLY A 132 -17.68 -18.31 -1.26
CA GLY A 132 -17.46 -18.90 0.06
C GLY A 132 -16.04 -19.42 0.31
N ARG A 133 -15.77 -19.86 1.54
CA ARG A 133 -14.42 -20.25 2.00
C ARG A 133 -13.78 -21.38 1.18
N ASN A 134 -14.58 -22.28 0.64
CA ASN A 134 -14.10 -23.42 -0.16
C ASN A 134 -13.51 -23.00 -1.51
N ALA A 135 -13.74 -21.76 -1.96
CA ALA A 135 -13.20 -21.23 -3.20
C ALA A 135 -11.73 -20.77 -3.10
N LYS A 136 -11.12 -20.80 -1.91
CA LYS A 136 -9.75 -20.30 -1.68
C LYS A 136 -8.75 -20.91 -2.65
N THR A 137 -8.78 -22.22 -2.86
CA THR A 137 -7.87 -22.92 -3.78
C THR A 137 -8.02 -22.46 -5.23
N ILE A 138 -9.22 -22.07 -5.67
CA ILE A 138 -9.47 -21.58 -7.03
C ILE A 138 -8.87 -20.19 -7.19
N VAL A 139 -9.11 -19.30 -6.23
CA VAL A 139 -8.57 -17.93 -6.22
C VAL A 139 -7.04 -17.94 -6.11
N GLU A 140 -6.49 -18.82 -5.27
CA GLU A 140 -5.05 -18.98 -5.11
C GLU A 140 -4.38 -19.50 -6.38
N LYS A 141 -4.98 -20.47 -7.08
CA LYS A 141 -4.48 -20.93 -8.39
C LYS A 141 -4.46 -19.81 -9.43
N ALA A 142 -5.52 -19.00 -9.49
CA ALA A 142 -5.57 -17.85 -10.38
C ALA A 142 -4.48 -16.82 -10.07
N TYR A 143 -4.31 -16.52 -8.78
CA TYR A 143 -3.25 -15.62 -8.31
C TYR A 143 -1.84 -16.18 -8.57
N ASN A 144 -1.62 -17.49 -8.48
CA ASN A 144 -0.33 -18.10 -8.83
C ASN A 144 0.05 -17.91 -10.30
N ILE A 145 -0.93 -17.76 -11.20
CA ILE A 145 -0.71 -17.59 -12.65
C ILE A 145 -0.35 -16.13 -13.00
N CYS A 146 -1.02 -15.14 -12.40
CA CYS A 146 -0.85 -13.73 -12.78
C CYS A 146 -0.16 -12.84 -11.73
N SER A 147 -0.07 -13.30 -10.47
CA SER A 147 0.41 -12.53 -9.31
C SER A 147 -0.23 -11.15 -9.12
N ASP A 148 -1.47 -10.96 -9.59
CA ASP A 148 -2.21 -9.69 -9.50
C ASP A 148 -3.60 -9.91 -8.88
N LEU A 149 -3.75 -9.50 -7.61
CA LEU A 149 -5.01 -9.61 -6.88
C LEU A 149 -6.09 -8.64 -7.39
N GLY A 150 -5.70 -7.51 -7.96
CA GLY A 150 -6.63 -6.56 -8.57
C GLY A 150 -7.28 -7.14 -9.83
N LEU A 151 -6.48 -7.82 -10.66
CA LEU A 151 -6.98 -8.56 -11.82
C LEU A 151 -7.90 -9.71 -11.41
N VAL A 152 -7.49 -10.53 -10.45
CA VAL A 152 -8.30 -11.64 -9.92
C VAL A 152 -9.64 -11.12 -9.36
N GLY A 153 -9.61 -10.08 -8.54
CA GLY A 153 -10.82 -9.46 -8.00
C GLY A 153 -11.73 -8.87 -9.08
N THR A 154 -11.16 -8.25 -10.11
CA THR A 154 -11.92 -7.72 -11.25
C THR A 154 -12.64 -8.83 -12.02
N LYS A 155 -11.96 -9.95 -12.28
CA LYS A 155 -12.54 -11.12 -12.94
C LYS A 155 -13.68 -11.73 -12.12
N ILE A 156 -13.46 -11.95 -10.82
CA ILE A 156 -14.50 -12.43 -9.90
C ILE A 156 -15.72 -11.49 -9.92
N LYS A 157 -15.50 -10.17 -9.91
CA LYS A 157 -16.59 -9.19 -9.93
C LYS A 157 -17.39 -9.20 -11.24
N GLN A 158 -16.74 -9.44 -12.37
CA GLN A 158 -17.35 -9.41 -13.71
C GLN A 158 -18.04 -10.72 -14.08
N GLY A 159 -17.51 -11.87 -13.69
CA GLY A 159 -17.98 -13.18 -14.16
C GLY A 159 -17.90 -14.30 -13.12
N GLY A 160 -17.82 -13.97 -11.82
CA GLY A 160 -17.76 -14.96 -10.75
C GLY A 160 -16.48 -15.79 -10.76
N LEU A 161 -16.48 -16.88 -9.97
CA LEU A 161 -15.31 -17.76 -9.85
C LEU A 161 -14.96 -18.49 -11.14
N GLU A 162 -15.96 -18.82 -11.97
CA GLU A 162 -15.76 -19.52 -13.25
C GLU A 162 -14.88 -18.72 -14.21
N SER A 163 -14.97 -17.38 -14.17
CA SER A 163 -14.15 -16.48 -14.99
C SER A 163 -12.63 -16.67 -14.77
N LEU A 164 -12.23 -17.19 -13.61
CA LEU A 164 -10.82 -17.41 -13.28
C LEU A 164 -10.19 -18.55 -14.09
N SER A 165 -11.00 -19.49 -14.61
CA SER A 165 -10.52 -20.58 -15.48
C SER A 165 -9.91 -20.08 -16.79
N SER A 166 -10.26 -18.86 -17.22
CA SER A 166 -9.72 -18.22 -18.43
C SER A 166 -8.34 -17.58 -18.25
N LEU A 167 -7.82 -17.51 -17.02
CA LEU A 167 -6.52 -16.90 -16.75
C LEU A 167 -5.39 -17.84 -17.20
N THR A 168 -4.56 -17.32 -18.09
CA THR A 168 -3.34 -17.97 -18.58
C THR A 168 -2.13 -17.07 -18.33
N PRO A 169 -0.92 -17.64 -18.29
CA PRO A 169 0.30 -16.84 -18.20
C PRO A 169 0.37 -15.82 -19.34
N SER A 170 0.76 -14.58 -19.01
CA SER A 170 0.88 -13.50 -19.98
C SER A 170 2.12 -12.64 -19.68
N PRO A 171 2.87 -12.17 -20.69
CA PRO A 171 3.99 -11.26 -20.49
C PRO A 171 3.60 -10.02 -19.65
N GLY A 172 4.49 -9.63 -18.73
CA GLY A 172 4.25 -8.52 -17.79
C GLY A 172 3.56 -8.93 -16.49
N PHE A 173 2.99 -10.14 -16.42
CA PHE A 173 2.44 -10.72 -15.18
C PHE A 173 3.34 -11.86 -14.69
N PRO A 174 4.00 -11.72 -13.52
CA PRO A 174 4.87 -12.77 -13.02
C PRO A 174 4.06 -13.99 -12.57
N ILE A 175 4.58 -15.17 -12.85
CA ILE A 175 4.06 -16.44 -12.33
C ILE A 175 4.72 -16.69 -10.98
N ARG A 176 3.96 -17.12 -9.96
CA ARG A 176 4.55 -17.50 -8.68
C ARG A 176 5.40 -18.76 -8.86
N VAL A 177 6.65 -18.68 -8.45
CA VAL A 177 7.62 -19.77 -8.60
C VAL A 177 7.16 -21.02 -7.84
N ALA A 178 7.32 -22.18 -8.47
CA ALA A 178 7.16 -23.44 -7.77
C ALA A 178 8.28 -23.57 -6.72
N LEU A 179 7.90 -23.82 -5.48
CA LEU A 179 8.85 -24.05 -4.39
C LEU A 179 9.20 -25.55 -4.33
N CYS A 180 10.39 -25.87 -3.85
CA CYS A 180 10.82 -27.25 -3.62
C CYS A 180 10.70 -27.62 -2.14
N GLU A 181 10.30 -28.87 -1.90
CA GLU A 181 10.46 -29.49 -0.58
C GLU A 181 11.90 -30.01 -0.41
N ARG A 182 12.35 -30.11 0.84
CA ARG A 182 13.67 -30.63 1.17
C ARG A 182 13.54 -31.97 1.90
N LEU A 183 14.40 -32.91 1.54
CA LEU A 183 14.61 -34.18 2.25
C LEU A 183 16.06 -34.33 2.69
N SER A 184 16.32 -35.31 3.56
CA SER A 184 17.59 -35.50 4.25
C SER A 184 18.70 -36.04 3.35
N SER A 185 18.34 -36.87 2.36
CA SER A 185 19.30 -37.54 1.49
C SER A 185 18.78 -37.70 0.06
N GLY A 186 19.69 -37.99 -0.88
CA GLY A 186 19.34 -38.25 -2.27
C GLY A 186 18.50 -39.52 -2.45
N GLU A 187 18.75 -40.55 -1.64
CA GLU A 187 18.01 -41.81 -1.65
C GLU A 187 16.54 -41.59 -1.27
N GLU A 188 16.26 -40.79 -0.23
CA GLU A 188 14.90 -40.45 0.16
C GLU A 188 14.16 -39.65 -0.93
N ILE A 189 14.88 -38.74 -1.59
CA ILE A 189 14.34 -37.94 -2.71
C ILE A 189 13.93 -38.86 -3.86
N ILE A 190 14.83 -39.76 -4.28
CA ILE A 190 14.57 -40.68 -5.38
C ILE A 190 13.47 -41.69 -5.00
N ALA A 191 13.43 -42.17 -3.76
CA ALA A 191 12.36 -43.05 -3.29
C ALA A 191 10.99 -42.37 -3.30
N LYS A 192 10.89 -41.08 -2.97
CA LYS A 192 9.63 -40.31 -2.96
C LYS A 192 9.17 -39.91 -4.36
N ILE A 193 10.08 -39.42 -5.21
CA ILE A 193 9.75 -38.88 -6.54
C ILE A 193 9.72 -39.97 -7.62
N GLY A 194 10.55 -41.01 -7.47
CA GLY A 194 10.77 -42.03 -8.49
C GLY A 194 11.69 -41.53 -9.60
N ARG A 195 11.35 -41.84 -10.85
CA ARG A 195 12.12 -41.40 -12.03
C ARG A 195 12.06 -39.87 -12.15
N CYS A 196 13.20 -39.20 -12.02
CA CYS A 196 13.28 -37.75 -11.97
C CYS A 196 14.39 -37.16 -12.87
N ALA A 197 14.24 -35.88 -13.21
CA ALA A 197 15.34 -35.05 -13.72
C ALA A 197 16.10 -34.46 -12.53
N ILE A 198 17.42 -34.36 -12.65
CA ILE A 198 18.31 -33.83 -11.61
C ILE A 198 19.12 -32.70 -12.23
N GLU A 199 19.07 -31.53 -11.61
CA GLU A 199 19.80 -30.33 -12.01
C GLU A 199 20.69 -29.87 -10.85
N SER A 200 21.80 -29.21 -11.17
CA SER A 200 22.59 -28.51 -10.16
C SER A 200 21.77 -27.34 -9.61
N LYS A 201 21.84 -27.12 -8.30
CA LYS A 201 21.23 -25.96 -7.67
C LYS A 201 21.95 -24.66 -8.01
#